data_AF-A0A971BBL1-F1
#
_entry.id   AF-A0A971BBL1-F1
#
_cell.length_a   1.000
_cell.length_b   1.000
_cell.length_c   1.000
_cell.angle_alpha   90.00
_cell.angle_beta   90.00
_cell.angle_gamma   90.00
#
_symmetry.space_group_name_H-M   'P 1'
#
loop_
_entity.id
_entity.type
_entity.pdbx_description
1 polymer ?
#
loop_
_entity_poly.entity_id
_entity_poly.type
_entity_poly.pdbx_seq_one_letter_code
_entity_poly.pdbx_strand_id
1 'polypeptide(L)'
;VNNYYKPGPATLQRPDYIQYRIAAPGIRTTSYVQSFPAFSPMLHVWGKYHVDGNYMYGHSDVTTDNWTKGIYAQISNTNNDNLYTQTTKDTIKRSAPLDFIHTTTHTSTQAYDKVLTYAGASLSRDWVDSLMVYDVRNGKASRTGGSNAPGIINSPEDNRPTDAPEDWSPWPVLTTTTVPMDTDKDGIPDDWETAHGLNPSNATDGATMGAEGYTWLEHYLNSLVAPIMTEGLEGGSPAGYTVSTPISTHTKVVLSQATYTGAASAASPWTFDGGYAIFNNNGKTYATGKEQGIKFSSGVPFTVTLPTGVRVDSLRLVGYDNYAETDAYLSELNGVGFASTQYVFPQKDVSGNYTVAAHTVALDPPATGSFGLTFGGKQVVVYLELSTTSTSALPKQAVNDQPHGLVNVHTLDGRLVRRQIPYNQALDGLKAGFYLVGRQKVLVQPR
;
A
#
# COMPACT_ATOMS: atom_id res chain seq x y z
N VAL A 1 1.73 11.55 -18.43
CA VAL A 1 0.30 11.20 -18.49
C VAL A 1 -0.42 12.37 -19.12
N ASN A 2 -1.22 12.10 -20.15
CA ASN A 2 -1.95 13.12 -20.92
C ASN A 2 -3.20 13.53 -20.15
N ASN A 3 -3.59 14.80 -20.22
CA ASN A 3 -4.75 15.34 -19.48
C ASN A 3 -5.76 16.00 -20.43
N TYR A 4 -7.01 16.07 -19.98
CA TYR A 4 -8.08 16.83 -20.62
C TYR A 4 -8.32 18.12 -19.84
N TYR A 5 -7.98 19.25 -20.43
CA TYR A 5 -8.21 20.57 -19.86
C TYR A 5 -9.51 21.15 -20.42
N LYS A 6 -10.44 21.49 -19.51
CA LYS A 6 -11.69 22.16 -19.84
C LYS A 6 -11.89 23.35 -18.91
N PRO A 7 -11.80 24.60 -19.40
CA PRO A 7 -12.04 25.76 -18.56
C PRO A 7 -13.50 25.77 -18.08
N GLY A 8 -13.70 25.86 -16.76
CA GLY A 8 -15.03 26.04 -16.17
C GLY A 8 -15.57 27.46 -16.39
N PRO A 9 -16.86 27.72 -16.09
CA PRO A 9 -17.51 29.01 -16.34
C PRO A 9 -16.81 30.23 -15.73
N ALA A 10 -16.26 30.14 -14.51
CA ALA A 10 -15.45 31.23 -13.94
C ALA A 10 -14.21 31.54 -14.79
N THR A 11 -13.52 30.52 -15.28
CA THR A 11 -12.32 30.68 -16.12
C THR A 11 -12.66 31.33 -17.46
N LEU A 12 -13.82 31.01 -18.04
CA LEU A 12 -14.30 31.60 -19.29
C LEU A 12 -14.59 33.11 -19.20
N GLN A 13 -14.69 33.66 -17.99
CA GLN A 13 -14.78 35.12 -17.75
C GLN A 13 -13.41 35.81 -17.68
N ARG A 14 -12.31 35.05 -17.72
CA ARG A 14 -10.93 35.56 -17.64
C ARG A 14 -10.38 35.83 -19.06
N PRO A 15 -9.33 36.65 -19.18
CA PRO A 15 -8.62 36.80 -20.45
C PRO A 15 -8.27 35.46 -21.10
N ASP A 16 -8.35 35.41 -22.43
CA ASP A 16 -8.21 34.20 -23.25
C ASP A 16 -6.96 33.36 -22.89
N TYR A 17 -5.82 34.02 -22.66
CA TYR A 17 -4.57 33.32 -22.31
C TYR A 17 -4.61 32.51 -21.01
N ILE A 18 -5.57 32.78 -20.12
CA ILE A 18 -5.81 31.98 -18.91
C ILE A 18 -6.67 30.76 -19.23
N GLN A 19 -7.58 30.85 -20.21
CA GLN A 19 -8.52 29.79 -20.58
C GLN A 19 -7.82 28.57 -21.19
N TYR A 20 -6.70 28.78 -21.88
CA TYR A 20 -5.90 27.72 -22.50
C TYR A 20 -4.55 27.44 -21.81
N ARG A 21 -4.36 27.91 -20.57
CA ARG A 21 -3.11 27.68 -19.83
C ARG A 21 -3.02 26.22 -19.37
N ILE A 22 -1.95 25.53 -19.75
CA ILE A 22 -1.59 24.21 -19.18
C ILE A 22 -0.78 24.40 -17.90
N ALA A 23 0.27 25.23 -17.95
CA ALA A 23 1.04 25.63 -16.77
C ALA A 23 1.72 26.97 -17.00
N ALA A 24 2.04 27.68 -15.91
CA ALA A 24 2.88 28.87 -15.91
C ALA A 24 4.11 28.66 -15.01
N PRO A 25 5.14 27.92 -15.48
CA PRO A 25 6.33 27.65 -14.68
C PRO A 25 7.03 28.94 -14.24
N GLY A 26 7.59 28.91 -13.02
CA GLY A 26 8.42 29.99 -12.50
C GLY A 26 9.55 29.47 -11.62
N ILE A 27 10.35 30.40 -11.11
CA ILE A 27 11.50 30.14 -10.24
C ILE A 27 11.30 30.76 -8.86
N ARG A 28 12.13 30.33 -7.89
CA ARG A 28 12.32 31.13 -6.68
C ARG A 28 13.17 32.33 -7.05
N THR A 29 12.62 33.53 -6.88
CA THR A 29 13.31 34.80 -7.16
C THR A 29 14.23 35.19 -6.02
N THR A 30 15.11 36.15 -6.29
CA THR A 30 16.00 36.77 -5.30
C THR A 30 15.20 37.33 -4.13
N SER A 31 14.11 38.04 -4.42
CA SER A 31 13.22 38.59 -3.39
C SER A 31 12.54 37.47 -2.58
N TYR A 32 12.10 36.38 -3.21
CA TYR A 32 11.48 35.26 -2.51
C TYR A 32 12.44 34.61 -1.52
N VAL A 33 13.69 34.33 -1.91
CA VAL A 33 14.65 33.67 -1.00
C VAL A 33 15.16 34.61 0.10
N GLN A 34 15.14 35.93 -0.11
CA GLN A 34 15.38 36.89 0.98
C GLN A 34 14.30 36.80 2.06
N SER A 35 13.02 36.65 1.66
CA SER A 35 11.91 36.45 2.60
C SER A 35 11.88 35.03 3.19
N PHE A 36 12.33 34.03 2.42
CA PHE A 36 12.33 32.62 2.83
C PHE A 36 13.69 31.95 2.58
N PRO A 37 14.71 32.21 3.44
CA PRO A 37 16.09 31.77 3.21
C PRO A 37 16.28 30.26 3.05
N ALA A 38 15.40 29.45 3.64
CA ALA A 38 15.40 27.99 3.49
C ALA A 38 15.28 27.53 2.02
N PHE A 39 14.71 28.35 1.14
CA PHE A 39 14.58 28.05 -0.29
C PHE A 39 15.78 28.53 -1.13
N SER A 40 16.86 29.04 -0.51
CA SER A 40 18.08 29.45 -1.22
C SER A 40 18.65 28.36 -2.16
N PRO A 41 18.62 27.05 -1.84
CA PRO A 41 19.05 26.01 -2.77
C PRO A 41 18.25 25.94 -4.08
N MET A 42 17.06 26.56 -4.13
CA MET A 42 16.18 26.61 -5.30
C MET A 42 16.16 27.99 -5.97
N LEU A 43 17.03 28.92 -5.56
CA LEU A 43 17.18 30.22 -6.20
C LEU A 43 17.46 30.04 -7.69
N HIS A 44 16.59 30.61 -8.52
CA HIS A 44 16.70 30.60 -9.98
C HIS A 44 16.72 29.22 -10.66
N VAL A 45 16.37 28.16 -9.93
CA VAL A 45 16.29 26.81 -10.49
C VAL A 45 14.98 26.66 -11.26
N TRP A 46 15.08 26.47 -12.57
CA TRP A 46 13.93 26.13 -13.42
C TRP A 46 13.61 24.64 -13.35
N GLY A 47 12.33 24.32 -13.17
CA GLY A 47 11.83 22.96 -13.36
C GLY A 47 11.97 22.49 -14.82
N LYS A 48 12.10 21.19 -15.01
CA LYS A 48 12.09 20.54 -16.33
C LYS A 48 10.84 19.70 -16.51
N TYR A 49 10.15 19.86 -17.63
CA TYR A 49 8.81 19.30 -17.85
C TYR A 49 8.75 18.54 -19.16
N HIS A 50 8.00 17.45 -19.15
CA HIS A 50 7.53 16.80 -20.36
C HIS A 50 6.02 17.01 -20.43
N VAL A 51 5.57 17.79 -21.41
CA VAL A 51 4.17 18.14 -21.62
C VAL A 51 3.84 17.78 -23.06
N ASP A 52 3.03 16.74 -23.24
CA ASP A 52 2.65 16.23 -24.55
C ASP A 52 1.28 15.56 -24.48
N GLY A 53 0.59 15.50 -25.62
CA GLY A 53 -0.68 14.78 -25.78
C GLY A 53 -1.88 15.30 -24.96
N ASN A 54 -1.77 16.47 -24.32
CA ASN A 54 -2.89 17.05 -23.58
C ASN A 54 -3.91 17.65 -24.55
N TYR A 55 -5.19 17.47 -24.22
CA TYR A 55 -6.30 18.08 -24.94
C TYR A 55 -6.73 19.37 -24.24
N MET A 56 -6.89 20.45 -24.99
CA MET A 56 -7.40 21.73 -24.51
C MET A 56 -8.74 22.04 -25.18
N TYR A 57 -9.82 21.91 -24.43
CA TYR A 57 -11.18 22.13 -24.93
C TYR A 57 -11.32 23.55 -25.50
N GLY A 58 -11.82 23.65 -26.73
CA GLY A 58 -12.01 24.92 -27.44
C GLY A 58 -10.75 25.50 -28.06
N HIS A 59 -9.55 24.93 -27.83
CA HIS A 59 -8.29 25.43 -28.36
C HIS A 59 -7.50 24.31 -29.05
N SER A 60 -7.84 24.07 -30.33
CA SER A 60 -7.19 23.04 -31.15
C SER A 60 -5.71 23.32 -31.38
N ASP A 61 -5.32 24.59 -31.46
CA ASP A 61 -3.92 25.01 -31.58
C ASP A 61 -3.09 24.60 -30.36
N VAL A 62 -3.63 24.75 -29.15
CA VAL A 62 -2.97 24.28 -27.91
C VAL A 62 -3.01 22.76 -27.77
N THR A 63 -4.06 22.12 -28.28
CA THR A 63 -4.14 20.64 -28.33
C THR A 63 -3.06 20.06 -29.25
N THR A 64 -2.83 20.69 -30.42
CA THR A 64 -1.79 20.27 -31.37
C THR A 64 -0.39 20.62 -30.88
N ASP A 65 -0.21 21.79 -30.24
CA ASP A 65 1.06 22.21 -29.64
C ASP A 65 0.84 22.74 -28.22
N ASN A 66 1.03 21.85 -27.25
CA ASN A 66 0.90 22.18 -25.83
C ASN A 66 1.91 23.24 -25.36
N TRP A 67 3.05 23.40 -26.04
CA TRP A 67 4.17 24.20 -25.54
C TRP A 67 4.05 25.67 -25.86
N THR A 68 3.82 26.04 -27.13
CA THR A 68 3.92 27.44 -27.56
C THR A 68 3.00 28.35 -26.76
N LYS A 69 1.70 28.01 -26.71
CA LYS A 69 0.68 28.81 -26.01
C LYS A 69 0.35 28.28 -24.61
N GLY A 70 0.36 26.96 -24.42
CA GLY A 70 -0.02 26.34 -23.16
C GLY A 70 1.02 26.46 -22.05
N ILE A 71 2.31 26.67 -22.40
CA ILE A 71 3.44 26.78 -21.46
C ILE A 71 4.26 28.05 -21.69
N TYR A 72 4.90 28.22 -22.84
CA TYR A 72 5.87 29.29 -23.06
C TYR A 72 5.26 30.70 -23.00
N ALA A 73 4.11 30.89 -23.64
CA ALA A 73 3.38 32.17 -23.57
C ALA A 73 2.81 32.48 -22.17
N GLN A 74 2.88 31.54 -21.23
CA GLN A 74 2.35 31.68 -19.87
C GLN A 74 3.40 32.14 -18.86
N ILE A 75 4.67 32.22 -19.26
CA ILE A 75 5.80 32.58 -18.40
C ILE A 75 6.06 34.09 -18.49
N SER A 76 5.88 34.80 -17.38
CA SER A 76 6.24 36.21 -17.26
C SER A 76 7.73 36.38 -16.96
N ASN A 77 8.48 37.07 -17.81
CA ASN A 77 9.91 37.27 -17.60
C ASN A 77 10.18 38.14 -16.35
N THR A 78 9.38 39.19 -16.14
CA THR A 78 9.54 40.11 -15.00
C THR A 78 9.26 39.43 -13.66
N ASN A 79 8.38 38.43 -13.63
CA ASN A 79 8.07 37.66 -12.42
C ASN A 79 9.15 36.62 -12.09
N ASN A 80 10.17 36.48 -12.95
CA ASN A 80 11.23 35.47 -12.86
C ASN A 80 12.62 36.12 -12.96
N ASP A 81 12.81 37.27 -12.30
CA ASP A 81 14.08 38.03 -12.27
C ASP A 81 14.67 38.34 -13.66
N ASN A 82 13.82 38.39 -14.69
CA ASN A 82 14.20 38.54 -16.10
C ASN A 82 15.09 37.41 -16.66
N LEU A 83 15.03 36.21 -16.07
CA LEU A 83 15.83 35.04 -16.43
C LEU A 83 15.13 34.07 -17.40
N TYR A 84 13.95 34.41 -17.91
CA TYR A 84 13.27 33.63 -18.94
C TYR A 84 13.81 34.00 -20.34
N THR A 85 14.95 33.39 -20.67
CA THR A 85 15.69 33.60 -21.93
C THR A 85 15.40 32.51 -22.96
N GLN A 86 15.94 32.63 -24.18
CA GLN A 86 15.87 31.55 -25.18
C GLN A 86 16.54 30.27 -24.67
N THR A 87 17.72 30.36 -24.06
CA THR A 87 18.40 29.21 -23.42
C THR A 87 17.50 28.54 -22.38
N THR A 88 16.75 29.32 -21.60
CA THR A 88 15.78 28.79 -20.64
C THR A 88 14.67 28.02 -21.37
N LYS A 89 14.08 28.59 -22.43
CA LYS A 89 13.05 27.90 -23.24
C LYS A 89 13.52 26.55 -23.77
N ASP A 90 14.77 26.50 -24.22
CA ASP A 90 15.37 25.29 -24.82
C ASP A 90 15.69 24.21 -23.78
N THR A 91 15.84 24.57 -22.50
CA THR A 91 16.31 23.65 -21.44
C THR A 91 15.22 23.18 -20.47
N ILE A 92 14.09 23.89 -20.36
CA ILE A 92 12.96 23.47 -19.50
C ILE A 92 12.11 22.37 -20.12
N LYS A 93 12.17 22.16 -21.44
CA LYS A 93 11.45 21.09 -22.13
C LYS A 93 12.27 19.80 -22.14
N ARG A 94 11.65 18.72 -21.68
CA ARG A 94 12.19 17.36 -21.79
C ARG A 94 11.60 16.68 -23.02
N SER A 95 12.45 15.97 -23.77
CA SER A 95 12.03 15.13 -24.88
C SER A 95 11.25 13.88 -24.44
N ALA A 96 11.45 13.43 -23.20
CA ALA A 96 10.80 12.25 -22.64
C ALA A 96 10.24 12.53 -21.23
N PRO A 97 9.18 11.81 -20.80
CA PRO A 97 8.63 11.93 -19.46
C PRO A 97 9.66 11.63 -18.37
N LEU A 98 9.36 12.05 -17.14
CA LEU A 98 10.02 11.51 -15.97
C LEU A 98 9.66 10.04 -15.82
N ASP A 99 10.57 9.22 -15.30
CA ASP A 99 10.25 7.83 -15.00
C ASP A 99 9.13 7.78 -13.96
N PHE A 100 8.04 7.08 -14.28
CA PHE A 100 6.91 6.86 -13.37
C PHE A 100 6.59 5.37 -13.29
N ILE A 101 5.98 4.97 -12.18
CA ILE A 101 5.62 3.58 -11.91
C ILE A 101 4.56 3.10 -12.91
N HIS A 102 4.51 1.79 -13.15
CA HIS A 102 3.53 1.18 -14.05
C HIS A 102 2.12 1.71 -13.77
N THR A 103 1.54 2.34 -14.80
CA THR A 103 0.23 2.99 -14.73
C THR A 103 -0.50 2.70 -16.04
N THR A 104 -1.75 2.27 -15.96
CA THR A 104 -2.63 2.21 -17.13
C THR A 104 -3.03 3.62 -17.53
N THR A 105 -2.73 3.99 -18.76
CA THR A 105 -2.97 5.34 -19.29
C THR A 105 -3.93 5.29 -20.49
N HIS A 106 -4.73 6.33 -20.66
CA HIS A 106 -5.65 6.47 -21.78
C HIS A 106 -5.31 7.70 -22.60
N THR A 107 -5.90 7.83 -23.80
CA THR A 107 -5.93 9.14 -24.47
C THR A 107 -6.64 10.16 -23.58
N SER A 108 -6.33 11.44 -23.73
CA SER A 108 -6.92 12.51 -22.90
C SER A 108 -8.45 12.53 -22.97
N THR A 109 -9.04 12.28 -24.15
CA THR A 109 -10.50 12.20 -24.34
C THR A 109 -11.10 10.97 -23.65
N GLN A 110 -10.49 9.79 -23.80
CA GLN A 110 -10.95 8.59 -23.08
C GLN A 110 -10.82 8.77 -21.56
N ALA A 111 -9.73 9.37 -21.09
CA ALA A 111 -9.54 9.65 -19.66
C ALA A 111 -10.65 10.54 -19.12
N TYR A 112 -11.08 11.57 -19.87
CA TYR A 112 -12.22 12.41 -19.51
C TYR A 112 -13.51 11.59 -19.31
N ASP A 113 -13.85 10.73 -20.28
CA ASP A 113 -15.06 9.91 -20.21
C ASP A 113 -14.99 8.88 -19.06
N LYS A 114 -13.84 8.22 -18.89
CA LYS A 114 -13.62 7.24 -17.82
C LYS A 114 -13.70 7.91 -16.44
N VAL A 115 -13.07 9.07 -16.23
CA VAL A 115 -13.13 9.80 -14.96
C VAL A 115 -14.57 10.22 -14.64
N LEU A 116 -15.29 10.79 -15.60
CA LEU A 116 -16.67 11.23 -15.38
C LEU A 116 -17.66 10.08 -15.18
N THR A 117 -17.26 8.85 -15.53
CA THR A 117 -18.09 7.66 -15.32
C THR A 117 -17.74 7.01 -13.98
N TYR A 118 -16.45 6.77 -13.72
CA TYR A 118 -16.01 5.85 -12.68
C TYR A 118 -15.29 6.49 -11.49
N ALA A 119 -14.93 7.78 -11.52
CA ALA A 119 -14.26 8.42 -10.39
C ALA A 119 -15.23 8.67 -9.22
N GLY A 120 -14.72 8.56 -7.99
CA GLY A 120 -15.48 8.79 -6.75
C GLY A 120 -16.41 7.63 -6.39
N ALA A 121 -17.53 7.94 -5.71
CA ALA A 121 -18.58 6.99 -5.34
C ALA A 121 -19.42 6.57 -6.57
N SER A 122 -18.78 5.97 -7.56
CA SER A 122 -19.39 5.66 -8.86
C SER A 122 -20.28 4.43 -8.88
N LEU A 123 -20.22 3.58 -7.84
CA LEU A 123 -21.15 2.46 -7.66
C LEU A 123 -22.59 2.95 -7.41
N SER A 124 -22.73 4.01 -6.62
CA SER A 124 -24.01 4.66 -6.36
C SER A 124 -23.76 6.14 -6.09
N ARG A 125 -24.01 6.96 -7.11
CA ARG A 125 -23.83 8.41 -7.04
C ARG A 125 -25.00 9.06 -6.35
N ASP A 126 -24.72 9.99 -5.45
CA ASP A 126 -25.74 10.88 -4.91
C ASP A 126 -26.01 12.07 -5.86
N TRP A 127 -26.83 13.02 -5.41
CA TRP A 127 -27.17 14.19 -6.21
C TRP A 127 -25.98 15.16 -6.37
N VAL A 128 -25.03 15.20 -5.44
CA VAL A 128 -23.83 16.05 -5.50
C VAL A 128 -22.89 15.51 -6.58
N ASP A 129 -22.60 14.20 -6.55
CA ASP A 129 -21.82 13.53 -7.58
C ASP A 129 -22.43 13.75 -8.97
N SER A 130 -23.76 13.56 -9.06
CA SER A 130 -24.50 13.74 -10.31
C SER A 130 -24.44 15.17 -10.82
N LEU A 131 -24.55 16.16 -9.91
CA LEU A 131 -24.43 17.58 -10.23
C LEU A 131 -23.03 17.91 -10.77
N MET A 132 -21.97 17.43 -10.11
CA MET A 132 -20.58 17.67 -10.53
C MET A 132 -20.32 17.07 -11.92
N VAL A 133 -20.73 15.82 -12.15
CA VAL A 133 -20.59 15.17 -13.46
C VAL A 133 -21.38 15.93 -14.52
N TYR A 134 -22.62 16.32 -14.22
CA TYR A 134 -23.47 17.09 -15.14
C TYR A 134 -22.84 18.42 -15.51
N ASP A 135 -22.37 19.20 -14.53
CA ASP A 135 -21.77 20.51 -14.77
C ASP A 135 -20.48 20.40 -15.57
N VAL A 136 -19.63 19.42 -15.27
CA VAL A 136 -18.38 19.20 -16.05
C VAL A 136 -18.69 18.77 -17.48
N ARG A 137 -19.66 17.87 -17.71
CA ARG A 137 -20.08 17.46 -19.07
C ARG A 137 -20.60 18.64 -19.87
N ASN A 138 -21.46 19.45 -19.26
CA ASN A 138 -22.16 20.53 -19.94
C ASN A 138 -21.42 21.88 -19.92
N GLY A 139 -20.27 21.96 -19.23
CA GLY A 139 -19.55 23.23 -19.07
C GLY A 139 -20.38 24.26 -18.29
N LYS A 140 -21.11 23.81 -17.26
CA LYS A 140 -22.01 24.62 -16.45
C LYS A 140 -21.45 24.83 -15.04
N ALA A 141 -22.09 25.76 -14.35
CA ALA A 141 -21.90 26.05 -12.95
C ALA A 141 -23.29 26.26 -12.36
N SER A 142 -23.98 25.15 -12.07
CA SER A 142 -25.36 25.15 -11.61
C SER A 142 -25.51 25.75 -10.21
N ARG A 143 -24.40 25.85 -9.45
CA ARG A 143 -24.32 26.42 -8.10
C ARG A 143 -23.14 27.37 -7.98
N THR A 144 -23.28 28.43 -7.18
CA THR A 144 -22.26 29.48 -6.98
C THR A 144 -22.53 30.18 -5.65
N GLY A 145 -21.48 30.44 -4.87
CA GLY A 145 -21.61 31.14 -3.61
C GLY A 145 -21.65 32.65 -3.75
N GLY A 146 -22.77 33.27 -3.41
CA GLY A 146 -22.92 34.73 -3.34
C GLY A 146 -22.32 35.50 -4.53
N SER A 147 -21.40 36.42 -4.25
CA SER A 147 -20.71 37.26 -5.24
C SER A 147 -19.49 36.60 -5.89
N ASN A 148 -19.30 35.29 -5.73
CA ASN A 148 -18.18 34.59 -6.33
C ASN A 148 -18.32 34.46 -7.85
N ALA A 149 -17.21 34.11 -8.51
CA ALA A 149 -17.24 33.70 -9.90
C ALA A 149 -18.02 32.37 -10.07
N PRO A 150 -18.65 32.14 -11.24
CA PRO A 150 -19.50 30.97 -11.45
C PRO A 150 -18.82 29.63 -11.14
N GLY A 151 -19.46 28.83 -10.28
CA GLY A 151 -19.01 27.48 -9.88
C GLY A 151 -18.15 27.46 -8.62
N ILE A 152 -17.86 28.62 -8.02
CA ILE A 152 -17.08 28.72 -6.78
C ILE A 152 -18.02 28.84 -5.60
N ILE A 153 -18.07 27.79 -4.77
CA ILE A 153 -18.85 27.74 -3.53
C ILE A 153 -18.00 28.17 -2.33
N ASN A 154 -18.61 28.82 -1.35
CA ASN A 154 -18.03 29.17 -0.05
C ASN A 154 -18.41 28.14 1.02
N SER A 155 -19.60 27.55 0.92
CA SER A 155 -20.08 26.54 1.84
C SER A 155 -20.98 25.51 1.15
N PRO A 156 -21.24 24.34 1.77
CA PRO A 156 -22.15 23.34 1.22
C PRO A 156 -23.55 23.90 0.89
N GLU A 157 -24.02 24.90 1.65
CA GLU A 157 -25.32 25.56 1.50
C GLU A 157 -25.46 26.32 0.17
N ASP A 158 -24.35 26.73 -0.47
CA ASP A 158 -24.39 27.35 -1.80
C ASP A 158 -24.91 26.38 -2.89
N ASN A 159 -25.00 25.09 -2.58
CA ASN A 159 -25.61 24.10 -3.45
C ASN A 159 -27.14 24.08 -3.38
N ARG A 160 -27.78 24.91 -2.54
CA ARG A 160 -29.24 24.95 -2.38
C ARG A 160 -29.92 25.35 -3.68
N PRO A 161 -30.78 24.50 -4.27
CA PRO A 161 -31.65 24.89 -5.37
C PRO A 161 -32.54 26.09 -5.01
N THR A 162 -32.83 26.95 -5.98
CA THR A 162 -33.73 28.11 -5.77
C THR A 162 -35.14 27.66 -5.35
N ASP A 163 -35.59 26.52 -5.86
CA ASP A 163 -36.86 25.86 -5.58
C ASP A 163 -36.79 24.82 -4.46
N ALA A 164 -35.69 24.79 -3.69
CA ALA A 164 -35.52 23.83 -2.62
C ALA A 164 -36.54 24.05 -1.49
N PRO A 165 -37.05 22.97 -0.87
CA PRO A 165 -37.95 23.06 0.27
C PRO A 165 -37.23 23.63 1.51
N GLU A 166 -38.00 24.02 2.52
CA GLU A 166 -37.48 24.62 3.75
C GLU A 166 -36.55 23.67 4.52
N ASP A 167 -36.81 22.36 4.45
CA ASP A 167 -36.04 21.29 5.07
C ASP A 167 -34.87 20.76 4.21
N TRP A 168 -34.54 21.44 3.10
CA TRP A 168 -33.43 21.04 2.26
C TRP A 168 -32.10 21.05 3.02
N SER A 169 -31.30 20.00 2.81
CA SER A 169 -29.97 19.82 3.38
C SER A 169 -28.91 19.75 2.28
N PRO A 170 -27.72 20.34 2.49
CA PRO A 170 -26.59 20.15 1.60
C PRO A 170 -26.00 18.73 1.65
N TRP A 171 -26.43 17.91 2.63
CA TRP A 171 -26.02 16.53 2.78
C TRP A 171 -27.08 15.60 2.18
N PRO A 172 -26.74 14.81 1.14
CA PRO A 172 -27.63 13.80 0.58
C PRO A 172 -28.10 12.80 1.65
N VAL A 173 -29.38 12.46 1.60
CA VAL A 173 -29.90 11.33 2.37
C VAL A 173 -29.45 10.04 1.68
N LEU A 174 -28.69 9.21 2.39
CA LEU A 174 -28.27 7.90 1.88
C LEU A 174 -29.47 6.96 1.89
N THR A 175 -29.97 6.64 0.70
CA THR A 175 -31.08 5.69 0.53
C THR A 175 -30.54 4.27 0.52
N THR A 176 -31.04 3.43 1.41
CA THR A 176 -30.80 1.99 1.35
C THR A 176 -31.67 1.34 0.28
N THR A 177 -31.14 0.34 -0.40
CA THR A 177 -31.92 -0.56 -1.26
C THR A 177 -32.37 -1.77 -0.45
N THR A 178 -32.96 -2.77 -1.11
CA THR A 178 -33.17 -4.09 -0.51
C THR A 178 -31.81 -4.65 -0.09
N VAL A 179 -31.59 -4.72 1.21
CA VAL A 179 -30.38 -5.31 1.79
C VAL A 179 -30.44 -6.81 1.52
N PRO A 180 -29.42 -7.41 0.88
CA PRO A 180 -29.33 -8.86 0.76
C PRO A 180 -29.42 -9.53 2.12
N MET A 181 -29.96 -10.75 2.18
CA MET A 181 -30.00 -11.51 3.42
C MET A 181 -28.56 -11.83 3.86
N ASP A 182 -28.28 -11.54 5.13
CA ASP A 182 -27.05 -11.85 5.85
C ASP A 182 -27.51 -12.42 7.21
N THR A 183 -27.56 -13.75 7.28
CA THR A 183 -28.21 -14.50 8.37
C THR A 183 -27.40 -14.43 9.65
N ASP A 184 -26.07 -14.45 9.56
CA ASP A 184 -25.18 -14.47 10.72
C ASP A 184 -24.57 -13.10 11.08
N LYS A 185 -24.77 -12.10 10.21
CA LYS A 185 -24.44 -10.68 10.38
C LYS A 185 -22.94 -10.40 10.36
N ASP A 186 -22.19 -11.14 9.55
CA ASP A 186 -20.76 -10.93 9.36
C ASP A 186 -20.42 -9.87 8.29
N GLY A 187 -21.44 -9.37 7.57
CA GLY A 187 -21.31 -8.37 6.52
C GLY A 187 -21.24 -8.94 5.11
N ILE A 188 -21.42 -10.26 4.94
CA ILE A 188 -21.45 -10.96 3.66
C ILE A 188 -22.86 -11.55 3.41
N PRO A 189 -23.44 -11.40 2.21
CA PRO A 189 -24.74 -12.00 1.91
C PRO A 189 -24.71 -13.53 1.80
N ASP A 190 -25.76 -14.20 2.29
CA ASP A 190 -25.93 -15.66 2.27
C ASP A 190 -25.70 -16.28 0.88
N ASP A 191 -26.22 -15.62 -0.17
CA ASP A 191 -26.08 -16.07 -1.56
C ASP A 191 -24.62 -15.99 -2.03
N TRP A 192 -23.89 -14.96 -1.61
CA TRP A 192 -22.48 -14.79 -1.94
C TRP A 192 -21.63 -15.81 -1.20
N GLU A 193 -21.89 -16.01 0.08
CA GLU A 193 -21.25 -17.04 0.90
C GLU A 193 -21.42 -18.44 0.31
N THR A 194 -22.66 -18.81 -0.02
CA THR A 194 -22.98 -20.11 -0.63
C THR A 194 -22.24 -20.29 -1.95
N ALA A 195 -22.15 -19.25 -2.78
CA ALA A 195 -21.43 -19.28 -4.05
C ALA A 195 -19.91 -19.45 -3.89
N HIS A 196 -19.35 -19.05 -2.74
CA HIS A 196 -17.92 -19.13 -2.43
C HIS A 196 -17.55 -20.24 -1.42
N GLY A 197 -18.52 -21.08 -1.04
CA GLY A 197 -18.32 -22.24 -0.19
C GLY A 197 -18.23 -21.94 1.32
N LEU A 198 -18.75 -20.79 1.74
CA LEU A 198 -18.88 -20.40 3.15
C LEU A 198 -20.22 -20.90 3.73
N ASN A 199 -20.38 -20.78 5.04
CA ASN A 199 -21.57 -21.21 5.74
C ASN A 199 -22.37 -19.99 6.23
N PRO A 200 -23.55 -19.68 5.63
CA PRO A 200 -24.35 -18.49 5.98
C PRO A 200 -24.89 -18.41 7.41
N SER A 201 -24.53 -19.35 8.27
CA SER A 201 -24.93 -19.38 9.68
C SER A 201 -23.72 -19.31 10.63
N ASN A 202 -22.54 -18.94 10.13
CA ASN A 202 -21.27 -18.96 10.84
C ASN A 202 -20.53 -17.62 10.75
N ALA A 203 -20.87 -16.70 11.66
CA ALA A 203 -20.35 -15.33 11.68
C ALA A 203 -18.81 -15.16 11.85
N THR A 204 -18.05 -16.25 11.87
CA THR A 204 -16.59 -16.25 12.03
C THR A 204 -15.83 -16.57 10.74
N ASP A 205 -16.47 -17.15 9.73
CA ASP A 205 -15.77 -17.55 8.51
C ASP A 205 -15.52 -16.39 7.53
N GLY A 206 -16.33 -15.32 7.54
CA GLY A 206 -16.04 -14.07 6.82
C GLY A 206 -14.68 -13.44 7.14
N ALA A 207 -14.20 -13.63 8.38
CA ALA A 207 -12.88 -13.17 8.84
C ALA A 207 -11.73 -14.15 8.52
N THR A 208 -12.03 -15.34 8.01
CA THR A 208 -10.99 -16.28 7.56
C THR A 208 -10.43 -15.86 6.21
N MET A 209 -9.17 -16.23 5.95
CA MET A 209 -8.46 -15.81 4.74
C MET A 209 -8.63 -16.82 3.60
N GLY A 210 -8.86 -16.30 2.39
CA GLY A 210 -8.71 -17.02 1.14
C GLY A 210 -7.23 -17.33 0.83
N ALA A 211 -7.00 -18.06 -0.26
CA ALA A 211 -5.65 -18.45 -0.69
C ALA A 211 -4.76 -17.24 -1.03
N GLU A 212 -5.37 -16.10 -1.32
CA GLU A 212 -4.75 -14.83 -1.67
C GLU A 212 -4.31 -14.02 -0.44
N GLY A 213 -4.68 -14.44 0.78
CA GLY A 213 -4.35 -13.75 2.03
C GLY A 213 -5.28 -12.60 2.40
N TYR A 214 -6.39 -12.44 1.69
CA TYR A 214 -7.49 -11.53 2.04
C TYR A 214 -8.61 -12.30 2.73
N THR A 215 -9.31 -11.64 3.64
CA THR A 215 -10.52 -12.16 4.26
C THR A 215 -11.64 -12.33 3.24
N TRP A 216 -12.57 -13.24 3.49
CA TRP A 216 -13.75 -13.38 2.63
C TRP A 216 -14.60 -12.11 2.58
N LEU A 217 -14.65 -11.35 3.68
CA LEU A 217 -15.26 -10.01 3.69
C LEU A 217 -14.59 -9.06 2.69
N GLU A 218 -13.26 -9.02 2.65
CA GLU A 218 -12.52 -8.20 1.68
C GLU A 218 -12.76 -8.66 0.23
N HIS A 219 -12.85 -9.97 -0.01
CA HIS A 219 -13.24 -10.51 -1.31
C HIS A 219 -14.63 -10.05 -1.74
N TYR A 220 -15.60 -10.10 -0.82
CA TYR A 220 -16.96 -9.62 -1.08
C TYR A 220 -16.97 -8.12 -1.40
N LEU A 221 -16.38 -7.28 -0.55
CA LEU A 221 -16.32 -5.83 -0.76
C LEU A 221 -15.63 -5.46 -2.08
N ASN A 222 -14.55 -6.15 -2.43
CA ASN A 222 -13.88 -5.95 -3.73
C ASN A 222 -14.75 -6.40 -4.91
N SER A 223 -15.52 -7.49 -4.76
CA SER A 223 -16.40 -7.98 -5.82
C SER A 223 -17.50 -6.98 -6.20
N LEU A 224 -17.98 -6.17 -5.24
CA LEU A 224 -19.01 -5.15 -5.46
C LEU A 224 -18.60 -4.10 -6.50
N VAL A 225 -17.29 -3.81 -6.60
CA VAL A 225 -16.75 -2.79 -7.51
C VAL A 225 -15.90 -3.38 -8.65
N ALA A 226 -15.81 -4.71 -8.75
CA ALA A 226 -14.99 -5.37 -9.77
C ALA A 226 -15.33 -4.96 -11.23
N PRO A 227 -16.62 -4.78 -11.61
CA PRO A 227 -16.95 -4.26 -12.94
C PRO A 227 -16.41 -2.84 -13.17
N ILE A 228 -16.55 -1.94 -12.17
CA ILE A 228 -16.04 -0.56 -12.23
C ILE A 228 -14.53 -0.55 -12.46
N MET A 229 -13.80 -1.41 -11.76
CA MET A 229 -12.34 -1.51 -11.91
C MET A 229 -11.93 -2.04 -13.29
N THR A 230 -12.63 -3.06 -13.78
CA THR A 230 -12.36 -3.64 -15.11
C THR A 230 -12.66 -2.65 -16.23
N GLU A 231 -13.87 -2.09 -16.22
CA GLU A 231 -14.34 -1.15 -17.24
C GLU A 231 -13.57 0.18 -17.19
N GLY A 232 -13.16 0.64 -16.00
CA GLY A 232 -12.34 1.83 -15.83
C GLY A 232 -10.98 1.72 -16.52
N LEU A 233 -10.42 0.51 -16.62
CA LEU A 233 -9.14 0.23 -17.26
C LEU A 233 -9.25 -0.06 -18.76
N GLU A 234 -10.44 -0.45 -19.23
CA GLU A 234 -10.69 -0.81 -20.62
C GLU A 234 -10.26 0.31 -21.59
N GLY A 235 -9.61 -0.10 -22.70
CA GLY A 235 -9.09 0.82 -23.72
C GLY A 235 -7.83 1.57 -23.31
N GLY A 236 -7.28 1.29 -22.12
CA GLY A 236 -6.02 1.83 -21.64
C GLY A 236 -4.80 1.10 -22.19
N SER A 237 -3.66 1.78 -22.13
CA SER A 237 -2.35 1.26 -22.49
C SER A 237 -1.41 1.34 -21.27
N PRO A 238 -0.67 0.27 -20.97
CA PRO A 238 0.30 0.29 -19.88
C PRO A 238 1.47 1.21 -20.22
N ALA A 239 1.90 2.04 -19.26
CA ALA A 239 3.06 2.92 -19.39
C ALA A 239 3.85 2.99 -18.08
N GLY A 240 5.09 3.49 -18.13
CA GLY A 240 5.99 3.58 -16.98
C GLY A 240 6.79 2.30 -16.72
N TYR A 241 7.60 2.31 -15.67
CA TYR A 241 8.43 1.17 -15.27
C TYR A 241 7.75 0.34 -14.18
N THR A 242 7.91 -0.97 -14.24
CA THR A 242 7.46 -1.86 -13.17
C THR A 242 8.32 -1.68 -11.92
N VAL A 243 7.69 -1.36 -10.80
CA VAL A 243 8.36 -1.40 -9.50
C VAL A 243 8.36 -2.84 -9.02
N SER A 244 9.55 -3.43 -8.97
CA SER A 244 9.80 -4.61 -8.16
C SER A 244 9.87 -4.17 -6.69
N THR A 245 8.73 -4.08 -6.01
CA THR A 245 8.76 -3.96 -4.56
C THR A 245 9.32 -5.26 -4.00
N PRO A 246 10.30 -5.22 -3.07
CA PRO A 246 10.54 -6.36 -2.21
C PRO A 246 9.20 -6.76 -1.61
N ILE A 247 8.72 -7.96 -1.90
CA ILE A 247 7.56 -8.48 -1.19
C ILE A 247 8.04 -8.65 0.24
N SER A 248 7.50 -7.85 1.13
CA SER A 248 7.58 -8.06 2.57
C SER A 248 6.57 -9.13 2.92
N THR A 249 6.98 -10.40 2.93
CA THR A 249 6.11 -11.44 3.46
C THR A 249 6.12 -11.33 4.98
N HIS A 250 4.96 -11.01 5.55
CA HIS A 250 4.77 -11.11 6.98
C HIS A 250 4.48 -12.57 7.32
N THR A 251 5.42 -13.23 7.99
CA THR A 251 5.29 -14.64 8.38
C THR A 251 5.48 -14.78 9.87
N LYS A 252 4.63 -15.60 10.50
CA LYS A 252 4.87 -16.06 11.87
C LYS A 252 5.84 -17.24 11.82
N VAL A 253 6.96 -17.11 12.51
CA VAL A 253 7.94 -18.19 12.68
C VAL A 253 7.89 -18.65 14.12
N VAL A 254 7.72 -19.96 14.33
CA VAL A 254 7.66 -20.54 15.68
C VAL A 254 8.98 -21.24 16.00
N LEU A 255 9.62 -20.89 17.10
CA LEU A 255 10.76 -21.62 17.67
C LEU A 255 10.26 -22.42 18.88
N SER A 256 10.08 -23.72 18.68
CA SER A 256 9.47 -24.64 19.65
C SER A 256 10.11 -26.02 19.56
N GLN A 257 9.64 -26.97 20.37
CA GLN A 257 10.02 -28.38 20.21
C GLN A 257 9.72 -28.91 18.80
N ALA A 258 8.59 -28.52 18.20
CA ALA A 258 8.16 -29.02 16.89
C ALA A 258 9.05 -28.54 15.73
N THR A 259 9.69 -27.39 15.87
CA THR A 259 10.55 -26.78 14.84
C THR A 259 12.03 -26.94 15.12
N TYR A 260 12.39 -27.63 16.20
CA TYR A 260 13.78 -27.89 16.58
C TYR A 260 14.39 -28.98 15.69
N THR A 261 15.58 -28.71 15.14
CA THR A 261 16.26 -29.60 14.19
C THR A 261 17.53 -30.25 14.75
N GLY A 262 17.92 -29.90 15.97
CA GLY A 262 19.12 -30.43 16.63
C GLY A 262 18.88 -31.73 17.41
N ALA A 263 19.94 -32.24 18.04
CA ALA A 263 19.86 -33.40 18.93
C ALA A 263 19.40 -33.01 20.35
N ALA A 264 18.73 -33.93 21.05
CA ALA A 264 18.41 -33.73 22.46
C ALA A 264 19.69 -33.47 23.29
N SER A 265 19.61 -32.56 24.26
CA SER A 265 20.75 -32.15 25.10
C SER A 265 21.93 -31.56 24.31
N ALA A 266 21.75 -31.11 23.07
CA ALA A 266 22.80 -30.46 22.30
C ALA A 266 23.29 -29.18 23.00
N ALA A 267 24.60 -28.94 22.93
CA ALA A 267 25.18 -27.65 23.29
C ALA A 267 24.70 -26.56 22.32
N SER A 268 24.89 -25.29 22.70
CA SER A 268 24.65 -24.14 21.82
C SER A 268 25.45 -24.27 20.50
N PRO A 269 24.88 -23.92 19.32
CA PRO A 269 23.54 -23.38 19.12
C PRO A 269 22.41 -24.42 19.09
N TRP A 270 21.23 -23.98 19.48
CA TRP A 270 19.98 -24.71 19.29
C TRP A 270 19.39 -24.30 17.94
N THR A 271 19.34 -25.22 16.97
CA THR A 271 18.92 -24.92 15.60
C THR A 271 17.45 -25.26 15.35
N PHE A 272 16.80 -24.47 14.51
CA PHE A 272 15.38 -24.61 14.16
C PHE A 272 15.19 -24.55 12.64
N ASP A 273 14.02 -25.02 12.19
CA ASP A 273 13.60 -24.93 10.79
C ASP A 273 13.68 -23.50 10.27
N GLY A 274 13.96 -23.35 8.97
CA GLY A 274 14.07 -22.04 8.32
C GLY A 274 15.37 -21.29 8.60
N GLY A 275 16.36 -21.91 9.24
CA GLY A 275 17.70 -21.34 9.44
C GLY A 275 17.82 -20.44 10.67
N TYR A 276 16.89 -20.54 11.62
CA TYR A 276 16.95 -19.83 12.89
C TYR A 276 17.77 -20.63 13.91
N ALA A 277 18.46 -19.93 14.82
CA ALA A 277 19.17 -20.59 15.90
C ALA A 277 19.22 -19.74 17.18
N ILE A 278 19.23 -20.39 18.33
CA ILE A 278 19.37 -19.77 19.66
C ILE A 278 20.73 -20.13 20.24
N PHE A 279 21.51 -19.10 20.58
CA PHE A 279 22.83 -19.23 21.19
C PHE A 279 22.79 -18.89 22.68
N ASN A 280 23.65 -19.55 23.46
CA ASN A 280 24.00 -19.13 24.81
C ASN A 280 25.48 -19.41 25.08
N ASN A 281 26.15 -18.49 25.78
CA ASN A 281 27.58 -18.61 26.09
C ASN A 281 27.84 -19.26 27.46
N ASN A 282 26.79 -19.68 28.17
CA ASN A 282 26.86 -20.20 29.54
C ASN A 282 26.82 -21.74 29.58
N GLY A 283 27.04 -22.41 28.45
CA GLY A 283 27.11 -23.87 28.36
C GLY A 283 25.78 -24.57 28.64
N LYS A 284 24.63 -23.90 28.49
CA LYS A 284 23.32 -24.52 28.65
C LYS A 284 23.02 -25.40 27.45
N THR A 285 22.63 -26.64 27.73
CA THR A 285 22.19 -27.60 26.72
C THR A 285 20.70 -27.43 26.43
N TYR A 286 20.28 -27.80 25.23
CA TYR A 286 18.89 -27.78 24.82
C TYR A 286 18.06 -28.75 25.67
N ALA A 287 16.98 -28.25 26.28
CA ALA A 287 16.06 -29.07 27.06
C ALA A 287 14.63 -28.57 26.88
N THR A 288 13.68 -29.47 27.02
CA THR A 288 12.27 -29.23 26.74
C THR A 288 11.41 -29.36 28.00
N GLY A 289 10.22 -28.79 27.96
CA GLY A 289 9.17 -28.98 28.97
C GLY A 289 7.82 -29.34 28.31
N LYS A 290 6.71 -28.97 28.95
CA LYS A 290 5.37 -29.16 28.38
C LYS A 290 5.04 -28.04 27.38
N GLU A 291 3.87 -28.10 26.76
CA GLU A 291 3.32 -27.04 25.88
C GLU A 291 4.24 -26.65 24.70
N GLN A 292 4.96 -27.61 24.10
CA GLN A 292 5.97 -27.36 23.05
C GLN A 292 7.10 -26.40 23.46
N GLY A 293 7.23 -26.10 24.75
CA GLY A 293 8.16 -25.10 25.25
C GLY A 293 9.59 -25.61 25.46
N ILE A 294 10.52 -24.68 25.36
CA ILE A 294 11.96 -24.84 25.54
C ILE A 294 12.34 -24.27 26.90
N LYS A 295 13.25 -24.92 27.62
CA LYS A 295 13.71 -24.48 28.94
C LYS A 295 14.78 -23.39 28.80
N PHE A 296 14.51 -22.21 29.34
CA PHE A 296 15.47 -21.11 29.43
C PHE A 296 15.87 -20.88 30.88
N SER A 297 17.17 -20.91 31.16
CA SER A 297 17.69 -20.68 32.52
C SER A 297 17.56 -19.22 32.93
N SER A 298 17.15 -18.99 34.18
CA SER A 298 17.15 -17.65 34.80
C SER A 298 18.54 -17.03 34.78
N GLY A 299 18.62 -15.74 34.45
CA GLY A 299 19.83 -14.93 34.41
C GLY A 299 20.82 -15.29 33.30
N VAL A 300 20.45 -16.16 32.37
CA VAL A 300 21.30 -16.52 31.22
C VAL A 300 20.85 -15.72 29.99
N PRO A 301 21.73 -14.93 29.37
CA PRO A 301 21.44 -14.31 28.09
C PRO A 301 21.37 -15.34 26.96
N PHE A 302 20.31 -15.27 26.16
CA PHE A 302 20.15 -16.04 24.93
C PHE A 302 20.13 -15.09 23.74
N THR A 303 20.66 -15.53 22.60
CA THR A 303 20.65 -14.74 21.36
C THR A 303 19.98 -15.54 20.26
N VAL A 304 18.87 -15.01 19.74
CA VAL A 304 18.18 -15.54 18.57
C VAL A 304 18.86 -14.96 17.34
N THR A 305 19.35 -15.82 16.46
CA THR A 305 19.90 -15.45 15.14
C THR A 305 18.86 -15.66 14.05
N LEU A 306 18.84 -14.72 13.11
CA LEU A 306 17.87 -14.61 12.04
C LEU A 306 18.54 -14.92 10.70
N PRO A 307 17.87 -15.62 9.78
CA PRO A 307 18.34 -15.77 8.41
C PRO A 307 18.57 -14.41 7.73
N THR A 308 19.47 -14.36 6.74
CA THR A 308 19.76 -13.14 5.98
C THR A 308 18.49 -12.59 5.32
N GLY A 309 18.24 -11.28 5.47
CA GLY A 309 17.07 -10.60 4.89
C GLY A 309 15.77 -10.73 5.70
N VAL A 310 15.81 -11.42 6.85
CA VAL A 310 14.71 -11.47 7.82
C VAL A 310 14.80 -10.30 8.80
N ARG A 311 13.69 -9.60 8.97
CA ARG A 311 13.44 -8.60 10.00
C ARG A 311 12.38 -9.14 10.98
N VAL A 312 12.50 -8.88 12.27
CA VAL A 312 11.49 -9.27 13.28
C VAL A 312 10.94 -8.03 13.96
N ASP A 313 9.62 -7.86 13.89
CA ASP A 313 8.87 -6.73 14.44
C ASP A 313 8.50 -6.90 15.91
N SER A 314 8.12 -8.12 16.27
CA SER A 314 7.66 -8.46 17.62
C SER A 314 7.92 -9.92 17.92
N LEU A 315 8.00 -10.20 19.22
CA LEU A 315 8.14 -11.52 19.80
C LEU A 315 6.92 -11.79 20.69
N ARG A 316 6.23 -12.89 20.44
CA ARG A 316 5.24 -13.45 21.37
C ARG A 316 5.81 -14.67 22.07
N LEU A 317 5.80 -14.64 23.39
CA LEU A 317 6.25 -15.71 24.28
C LEU A 317 5.04 -16.41 24.85
N VAL A 318 4.99 -17.73 24.79
CA VAL A 318 3.91 -18.52 25.39
C VAL A 318 4.52 -19.67 26.18
N GLY A 319 4.12 -19.79 27.45
CA GLY A 319 4.67 -20.80 28.33
C GLY A 319 4.42 -20.54 29.81
N TYR A 320 5.27 -21.07 30.67
CA TYR A 320 5.01 -21.11 32.12
C TYR A 320 6.32 -21.21 32.93
N ASP A 321 6.26 -20.92 34.23
CA ASP A 321 7.38 -21.09 35.16
C ASP A 321 7.62 -22.56 35.52
N ASN A 322 8.87 -23.03 35.47
CA ASN A 322 9.19 -24.40 35.80
C ASN A 322 9.25 -24.69 37.33
N TYR A 323 9.11 -23.68 38.19
CA TYR A 323 9.37 -23.71 39.63
C TYR A 323 8.23 -23.10 40.45
N ALA A 324 8.23 -23.37 41.76
CA ALA A 324 7.16 -22.99 42.70
C ALA A 324 7.60 -21.93 43.74
N GLU A 325 8.78 -21.31 43.56
CA GLU A 325 9.35 -20.44 44.60
C GLU A 325 9.18 -18.93 44.34
N THR A 326 9.24 -18.51 43.09
CA THR A 326 9.02 -17.11 42.69
C THR A 326 8.67 -17.08 41.22
N ASP A 327 7.93 -16.07 40.79
CA ASP A 327 7.57 -15.91 39.38
C ASP A 327 8.81 -15.67 38.50
N ALA A 328 8.80 -16.27 37.31
CA ALA A 328 9.69 -15.96 36.22
C ALA A 328 9.13 -14.80 35.40
N TYR A 329 9.99 -14.08 34.70
CA TYR A 329 9.58 -12.99 33.82
C TYR A 329 10.60 -12.77 32.72
N LEU A 330 10.20 -12.13 31.62
CA LEU A 330 11.13 -11.63 30.62
C LEU A 330 11.86 -10.42 31.21
N SER A 331 13.14 -10.55 31.56
CA SER A 331 13.90 -9.48 32.20
C SER A 331 14.57 -8.54 31.20
N GLU A 332 14.84 -9.03 29.99
CA GLU A 332 15.45 -8.23 28.92
C GLU A 332 15.02 -8.76 27.55
N LEU A 333 14.75 -7.84 26.61
CA LEU A 333 14.62 -8.13 25.18
C LEU A 333 15.37 -7.08 24.37
N ASN A 334 16.35 -7.52 23.58
CA ASN A 334 17.11 -6.70 22.64
C ASN A 334 17.71 -5.42 23.28
N GLY A 335 18.28 -5.56 24.48
CA GLY A 335 18.86 -4.45 25.24
C GLY A 335 17.86 -3.62 26.05
N VAL A 336 16.56 -3.88 25.96
CA VAL A 336 15.52 -3.24 26.78
C VAL A 336 15.25 -4.08 28.01
N GLY A 337 15.49 -3.53 29.20
CA GLY A 337 15.21 -4.19 30.48
C GLY A 337 13.77 -4.02 30.96
N PHE A 338 13.24 -5.02 31.67
CA PHE A 338 11.89 -5.01 32.23
C PHE A 338 11.89 -5.32 33.73
N ALA A 339 10.93 -4.75 34.46
CA ALA A 339 10.75 -5.02 35.88
C ALA A 339 10.18 -6.43 36.11
N SER A 340 10.40 -6.99 37.31
CA SER A 340 9.89 -8.32 37.70
C SER A 340 8.36 -8.43 37.73
N THR A 341 7.65 -7.32 37.60
CA THR A 341 6.19 -7.25 37.53
C THR A 341 5.66 -7.20 36.09
N GLN A 342 6.54 -7.18 35.08
CA GLN A 342 6.18 -7.12 33.66
C GLN A 342 6.47 -8.46 32.98
N TYR A 343 5.60 -8.87 32.05
CA TYR A 343 5.75 -10.11 31.27
C TYR A 343 6.00 -11.36 32.14
N VAL A 344 5.17 -11.48 33.19
CA VAL A 344 5.30 -12.47 34.25
C VAL A 344 4.75 -13.83 33.82
N PHE A 345 5.48 -14.88 34.13
CA PHE A 345 5.05 -16.27 34.10
C PHE A 345 4.87 -16.73 35.56
N PRO A 346 3.62 -16.93 36.02
CA PRO A 346 3.37 -17.23 37.43
C PRO A 346 4.07 -18.51 37.89
N GLN A 347 4.62 -18.47 39.10
CA GLN A 347 5.17 -19.65 39.77
C GLN A 347 4.11 -20.75 39.90
N LYS A 348 4.57 -21.99 39.98
CA LYS A 348 3.70 -23.14 40.25
C LYS A 348 3.03 -23.01 41.62
N ASP A 349 1.80 -23.48 41.69
CA ASP A 349 1.11 -23.61 42.98
C ASP A 349 1.76 -24.69 43.87
N VAL A 350 1.33 -24.75 45.13
CA VAL A 350 1.81 -25.73 46.12
C VAL A 350 1.59 -27.20 45.71
N SER A 351 0.70 -27.45 44.74
CA SER A 351 0.40 -28.76 44.19
C SER A 351 1.25 -29.07 42.94
N GLY A 352 2.11 -28.13 42.51
CA GLY A 352 2.96 -28.25 41.34
C GLY A 352 2.26 -27.91 40.01
N ASN A 353 1.03 -27.38 40.04
CA ASN A 353 0.33 -26.96 38.83
C ASN A 353 0.91 -25.63 38.32
N TYR A 354 1.04 -25.52 37.00
CA TYR A 354 1.52 -24.32 36.34
C TYR A 354 0.39 -23.60 35.59
N THR A 355 0.53 -22.29 35.44
CA THR A 355 -0.36 -21.47 34.61
C THR A 355 0.37 -21.07 33.34
N VAL A 356 -0.24 -21.31 32.17
CA VAL A 356 0.29 -20.83 30.89
C VAL A 356 -0.03 -19.35 30.74
N ALA A 357 0.98 -18.54 30.47
CA ALA A 357 0.88 -17.13 30.16
C ALA A 357 1.39 -16.85 28.74
N ALA A 358 0.84 -15.81 28.11
CA ALA A 358 1.24 -15.36 26.79
C ALA A 358 1.51 -13.85 26.80
N HIS A 359 2.66 -13.43 26.29
CA HIS A 359 3.11 -12.05 26.26
C HIS A 359 3.62 -11.67 24.89
N THR A 360 3.18 -10.54 24.34
CA THR A 360 3.67 -9.99 23.07
C THR A 360 4.45 -8.72 23.34
N VAL A 361 5.68 -8.63 22.81
CA VAL A 361 6.60 -7.52 23.02
C VAL A 361 7.13 -7.05 21.67
N ALA A 362 7.11 -5.74 21.42
CA ALA A 362 7.69 -5.15 20.23
C ALA A 362 9.23 -5.12 20.32
N LEU A 363 9.90 -5.28 19.18
CA LEU A 363 11.32 -4.98 19.02
C LEU A 363 11.41 -3.58 18.40
N ASP A 364 11.82 -2.59 19.19
CA ASP A 364 11.97 -1.21 18.75
C ASP A 364 13.41 -0.70 19.02
N PRO A 365 14.26 -0.54 17.99
CA PRO A 365 13.96 -0.81 16.58
C PRO A 365 13.81 -2.31 16.27
N PRO A 366 13.10 -2.67 15.18
CA PRO A 366 12.95 -4.04 14.71
C PRO A 366 14.30 -4.72 14.51
N ALA A 367 14.39 -6.00 14.88
CA ALA A 367 15.65 -6.73 14.84
C ALA A 367 15.97 -7.28 13.44
N THR A 368 17.23 -7.21 13.03
CA THR A 368 17.78 -7.87 11.83
C THR A 368 19.08 -8.57 12.20
N GLY A 369 19.34 -9.75 11.62
CA GLY A 369 20.53 -10.54 11.93
C GLY A 369 20.44 -11.29 13.26
N SER A 370 20.18 -10.61 14.38
CA SER A 370 19.92 -11.24 15.68
C SER A 370 19.21 -10.32 16.68
N PHE A 371 18.70 -10.88 17.78
CA PHE A 371 18.30 -10.15 18.98
C PHE A 371 18.53 -10.98 20.24
N GLY A 372 18.75 -10.30 21.37
CA GLY A 372 18.93 -10.92 22.68
C GLY A 372 17.62 -11.10 23.45
N LEU A 373 17.54 -12.11 24.31
CA LEU A 373 16.50 -12.23 25.34
C LEU A 373 17.08 -12.87 26.62
N THR A 374 16.61 -12.40 27.77
CA THR A 374 16.99 -12.93 29.09
C THR A 374 15.74 -13.07 29.96
N PHE A 375 15.66 -14.17 30.71
CA PHE A 375 14.61 -14.39 31.71
C PHE A 375 15.15 -14.19 33.13
N GLY A 376 14.35 -13.59 34.00
CA GLY A 376 14.65 -13.38 35.42
C GLY A 376 13.74 -14.20 36.33
N GLY A 377 14.06 -14.21 37.64
CA GLY A 377 13.31 -14.97 38.65
C GLY A 377 13.72 -16.44 38.64
N LYS A 378 13.01 -17.27 37.87
CA LYS A 378 13.25 -18.72 37.73
C LYS A 378 13.34 -19.15 36.27
N GLN A 379 13.70 -20.42 36.06
CA GLN A 379 13.74 -20.96 34.70
C GLN A 379 12.31 -21.04 34.16
N VAL A 380 12.14 -20.56 32.94
CA VAL A 380 10.87 -20.60 32.23
C VAL A 380 10.88 -21.71 31.18
N VAL A 381 9.71 -22.25 30.88
CA VAL A 381 9.46 -23.12 29.73
C VAL A 381 8.59 -22.36 28.74
N VAL A 382 9.15 -21.91 27.60
CA VAL A 382 8.42 -21.12 26.60
C VAL A 382 8.74 -21.55 25.18
N TYR A 383 7.79 -21.37 24.27
CA TYR A 383 8.07 -21.29 22.83
C TYR A 383 7.95 -19.84 22.36
N LEU A 384 8.61 -19.53 21.24
CA LEU A 384 8.72 -18.18 20.71
C LEU A 384 7.96 -18.10 19.38
N GLU A 385 7.08 -17.13 19.22
CA GLU A 385 6.46 -16.76 17.94
C GLU A 385 7.04 -15.42 17.48
N LEU A 386 7.78 -15.44 16.37
CA LEU A 386 8.40 -14.27 15.75
C LEU A 386 7.48 -13.72 14.67
N SER A 387 7.10 -12.45 14.77
CA SER A 387 6.46 -11.74 13.66
C SER A 387 7.54 -11.24 12.72
N THR A 388 7.75 -11.96 11.62
CA THR A 388 8.86 -11.70 10.68
C THR A 388 8.39 -10.96 9.44
N THR A 389 9.26 -10.12 8.90
CA THR A 389 9.15 -9.52 7.57
C THR A 389 10.40 -9.91 6.78
N SER A 390 10.26 -10.70 5.71
CA SER A 390 11.39 -11.00 4.81
C SER A 390 11.35 -10.07 3.61
N THR A 391 12.47 -9.40 3.30
CA THR A 391 12.57 -8.55 2.11
C THR A 391 13.51 -9.18 1.09
N SER A 392 13.01 -9.53 -0.09
CA SER A 392 13.87 -9.84 -1.24
C SER A 392 14.09 -8.56 -2.04
N ALA A 393 15.23 -7.89 -1.87
CA ALA A 393 15.58 -6.73 -2.68
C ALA A 393 15.71 -7.14 -4.16
N LEU A 394 14.95 -6.49 -5.04
CA LEU A 394 15.15 -6.57 -6.48
C LEU A 394 15.26 -5.16 -7.09
N PRO A 395 16.22 -4.95 -8.01
CA PRO A 395 16.42 -3.65 -8.65
C PRO A 395 15.27 -3.29 -9.59
N LYS A 396 14.98 -1.99 -9.70
CA LYS A 396 14.06 -1.44 -10.70
C LYS A 396 14.43 -1.99 -12.09
N GLN A 397 13.49 -2.64 -12.76
CA GLN A 397 13.68 -3.09 -14.14
C GLN A 397 12.65 -2.39 -15.02
N ALA A 398 13.13 -1.69 -16.05
CA ALA A 398 12.28 -1.26 -17.16
C ALA A 398 11.66 -2.51 -17.81
N VAL A 399 10.48 -2.34 -18.43
CA VAL A 399 9.87 -3.37 -19.27
C VAL A 399 10.95 -3.83 -20.26
N ASN A 400 11.33 -5.10 -20.19
CA ASN A 400 12.53 -5.61 -20.85
C ASN A 400 12.33 -5.62 -22.39
N ASP A 401 13.10 -4.80 -23.10
CA ASP A 401 13.14 -4.67 -24.58
C ASP A 401 13.73 -5.91 -25.32
N GLN A 402 13.66 -7.11 -24.73
CA GLN A 402 14.15 -8.36 -25.34
C GLN A 402 13.01 -9.35 -25.51
N PRO A 403 12.13 -9.16 -26.53
CA PRO A 403 10.96 -10.01 -26.76
C PRO A 403 11.29 -11.49 -27.01
N HIS A 404 12.55 -11.84 -27.31
CA HIS A 404 13.01 -13.20 -27.61
C HIS A 404 13.86 -13.87 -26.52
N GLY A 405 14.07 -13.23 -25.36
CA GLY A 405 14.78 -13.87 -24.25
C GLY A 405 14.00 -15.04 -23.64
N LEU A 406 14.67 -16.18 -23.41
CA LEU A 406 14.04 -17.36 -22.79
C LEU A 406 13.90 -17.19 -21.28
N VAL A 407 12.71 -17.47 -20.75
CA VAL A 407 12.38 -17.36 -19.31
C VAL A 407 11.64 -18.59 -18.79
N ASN A 408 11.67 -18.78 -17.48
CA ASN A 408 10.80 -19.73 -16.78
C ASN A 408 9.63 -18.97 -16.15
N VAL A 409 8.45 -19.56 -16.13
CA VAL A 409 7.25 -19.01 -15.48
C VAL A 409 6.90 -19.87 -14.29
N HIS A 410 6.70 -19.28 -13.13
CA HIS A 410 6.26 -19.97 -11.91
C HIS A 410 4.97 -19.33 -11.37
N THR A 411 4.27 -20.02 -10.50
CA THR A 411 3.26 -19.42 -9.62
C THR A 411 3.95 -18.68 -8.46
N LEU A 412 3.21 -17.88 -7.68
CA LEU A 412 3.78 -17.14 -6.53
C LEU A 412 4.35 -18.05 -5.43
N ASP A 413 3.83 -19.26 -5.28
CA ASP A 413 4.35 -20.30 -4.38
C ASP A 413 5.54 -21.07 -4.98
N GLY A 414 6.07 -20.62 -6.13
CA GLY A 414 7.33 -21.13 -6.71
C GLY A 414 7.19 -22.37 -7.59
N ARG A 415 5.97 -22.83 -7.91
CA ARG A 415 5.77 -23.98 -8.79
C ARG A 415 6.03 -23.58 -10.24
N LEU A 416 6.88 -24.32 -10.95
CA LEU A 416 7.18 -24.09 -12.35
C LEU A 416 5.96 -24.41 -13.24
N VAL A 417 5.45 -23.39 -13.93
CA VAL A 417 4.32 -23.46 -14.87
C VAL A 417 4.79 -23.61 -16.32
N ARG A 418 5.86 -22.90 -16.70
CA ARG A 418 6.47 -22.99 -18.05
C ARG A 418 7.99 -22.87 -17.97
N ARG A 419 8.69 -23.58 -18.85
CA ARG A 419 10.16 -23.61 -18.86
C ARG A 419 10.68 -23.10 -20.21
N GLN A 420 11.68 -22.22 -20.17
CA GLN A 420 12.42 -21.75 -21.35
C GLN A 420 11.50 -21.28 -22.49
N ILE A 421 10.52 -20.44 -22.17
CA ILE A 421 9.59 -19.83 -23.14
C ILE A 421 10.08 -18.42 -23.52
N PRO A 422 9.91 -17.94 -24.76
CA PRO A 422 10.12 -16.53 -25.09
C PRO A 422 9.30 -15.62 -24.17
N TYR A 423 9.90 -14.53 -23.69
CA TYR A 423 9.23 -13.61 -22.74
C TYR A 423 7.89 -13.09 -23.27
N ASN A 424 7.80 -12.78 -24.58
CA ASN A 424 6.57 -12.32 -25.21
C ASN A 424 5.44 -13.37 -25.28
N GLN A 425 5.73 -14.64 -24.98
CA GLN A 425 4.77 -15.75 -24.94
C GLN A 425 4.59 -16.30 -23.52
N ALA A 426 5.26 -15.70 -22.52
CA ALA A 426 5.32 -16.23 -21.16
C ALA A 426 3.94 -16.33 -20.50
N LEU A 427 3.02 -15.43 -20.87
CA LEU A 427 1.71 -15.30 -20.24
C LEU A 427 0.56 -15.90 -21.06
N ASP A 428 0.83 -16.33 -22.30
CA ASP A 428 -0.21 -16.69 -23.26
C ASP A 428 -1.04 -17.88 -22.79
N GLY A 429 -2.33 -17.68 -22.56
CA GLY A 429 -3.25 -18.74 -22.13
C GLY A 429 -3.07 -19.19 -20.67
N LEU A 430 -2.33 -18.43 -19.86
CA LEU A 430 -2.36 -18.60 -18.41
C LEU A 430 -3.71 -18.14 -17.86
N LYS A 431 -4.18 -18.80 -16.78
CA LYS A 431 -5.37 -18.35 -16.04
C LYS A 431 -5.08 -17.02 -15.36
N ALA A 432 -6.11 -16.22 -15.10
CA ALA A 432 -5.97 -15.00 -14.33
C ALA A 432 -5.29 -15.27 -12.98
N GLY A 433 -4.35 -14.42 -12.59
CA GLY A 433 -3.55 -14.60 -11.38
C GLY A 433 -2.14 -14.06 -11.51
N PHE A 434 -1.40 -14.09 -10.41
CA PHE A 434 -0.02 -13.63 -10.37
C PHE A 434 0.96 -14.76 -10.67
N TYR A 435 1.93 -14.48 -11.54
CA TYR A 435 2.98 -15.41 -11.94
C TYR A 435 4.36 -14.77 -11.77
N LEU A 436 5.38 -15.60 -11.61
CA LEU A 436 6.78 -15.22 -11.63
C LEU A 436 7.37 -15.53 -13.01
N VAL A 437 7.52 -14.53 -13.87
CA VAL A 437 8.22 -14.68 -15.16
C VAL A 437 9.70 -14.30 -14.97
N GLY A 438 10.59 -15.29 -15.01
CA GLY A 438 11.98 -15.13 -14.61
C GLY A 438 12.06 -14.80 -13.12
N ARG A 439 12.41 -13.54 -12.79
CA ARG A 439 12.44 -12.99 -11.42
C ARG A 439 11.39 -11.90 -11.19
N GLN A 440 10.39 -11.79 -12.07
CA GLN A 440 9.39 -10.71 -12.06
C GLN A 440 8.01 -11.23 -11.69
N LYS A 441 7.31 -10.57 -10.76
CA LYS A 441 5.88 -10.82 -10.52
C LYS A 441 5.06 -10.11 -11.60
N VAL A 442 4.22 -10.86 -12.31
CA VAL A 442 3.39 -10.38 -13.42
C VAL A 442 1.95 -10.83 -13.16
N LEU A 443 0.99 -9.92 -13.29
CA LEU A 443 -0.43 -10.21 -13.20
C LEU A 443 -0.95 -10.59 -14.59
N VAL A 444 -1.55 -11.78 -14.71
CA VAL A 444 -2.38 -12.16 -15.85
C VAL A 444 -3.81 -11.80 -15.47
N GLN A 445 -4.45 -10.92 -16.23
CA GLN A 445 -5.85 -10.56 -16.02
C GLN A 445 -6.76 -11.54 -16.78
N PRO A 446 -8.03 -11.72 -16.35
CA PRO A 446 -9.02 -12.42 -17.16
C PRO A 446 -9.12 -11.71 -18.53
N ARG A 447 -9.14 -12.50 -19.60
CA ARG A 447 -9.48 -11.98 -20.93
C ARG A 447 -10.97 -11.74 -21.03
#